data_AF-A0A545ASQ1-F1
#
_entry.id   AF-A0A545ASQ1-F1
#
_cell.length_a   1.000
_cell.length_b   1.000
_cell.length_c   1.000
_cell.angle_alpha   90.00
_cell.angle_beta   90.00
_cell.angle_gamma   90.00
#
_symmetry.space_group_name_H-M   'P 1'
#
loop_
_entity.id
_entity.type
_entity.pdbx_description
1 polymer ?
#
loop_
_entity_poly.entity_id
_entity_poly.type
_entity_poly.pdbx_seq_one_letter_code
_entity_poly.pdbx_strand_id
1 'polypeptide(L)'
;MHLADIGTDEWWRDCCDRGIVALAAQTYRTGATFQAFDLIDIGVPEPDSPNRWGPRLLAAARAGIVEPVGYGPSKRPTVAKSAARIWRGTALAVRVMDGGAAA
;
A
#
# COMPACT_ATOMS: atom_id res chain seq x y z
N MET A 1 -16.12 16.08 21.56
CA MET A 1 -16.28 15.82 20.12
C MET A 1 -15.01 16.32 19.45
N HIS A 2 -14.09 15.42 19.12
CA HIS A 2 -12.72 15.75 18.68
C HIS A 2 -12.72 15.90 17.15
N LEU A 3 -12.52 17.12 16.64
CA LEU A 3 -12.52 17.44 15.21
C LEU A 3 -11.20 17.06 14.49
N ALA A 4 -10.18 16.61 15.22
CA ALA A 4 -8.84 16.34 14.67
C ALA A 4 -8.69 14.97 13.96
N ASP A 5 -9.58 14.01 14.22
CA ASP A 5 -9.47 12.66 13.64
C ASP A 5 -9.85 12.63 12.14
N ILE A 6 -10.78 13.49 11.71
CA ILE A 6 -11.32 13.42 10.33
C ILE A 6 -10.26 13.81 9.30
N GLY A 7 -9.49 14.87 9.56
CA GLY A 7 -8.42 15.32 8.65
C GLY A 7 -7.21 14.37 8.61
N THR A 8 -6.89 13.75 9.75
CA THR A 8 -5.75 12.82 9.87
C THR A 8 -6.04 11.50 9.15
N ASP A 9 -7.28 11.01 9.23
CA ASP A 9 -7.73 9.78 8.56
C ASP A 9 -7.79 9.91 7.02
N GLU A 10 -8.15 11.08 6.51
CA GLU A 10 -8.21 11.35 5.07
C GLU A 10 -6.81 11.58 4.49
N TRP A 11 -5.97 12.35 5.20
CA TRP A 11 -4.59 12.59 4.78
C TRP A 11 -3.76 11.30 4.76
N TRP A 12 -3.81 10.50 5.83
CA TRP A 12 -3.10 9.21 5.87
C TRP A 12 -3.55 8.29 4.73
N ARG A 13 -4.85 8.28 4.44
CA ARG A 13 -5.44 7.48 3.36
C ARG A 13 -4.89 7.90 2.00
N ASP A 14 -4.85 9.19 1.70
CA ASP A 14 -4.28 9.70 0.44
C ASP A 14 -2.80 9.33 0.31
N CYS A 15 -1.99 9.53 1.38
CA CYS A 15 -0.60 9.08 1.39
C CYS A 15 -0.45 7.57 1.14
N CYS A 16 -1.29 6.76 1.79
CA CYS A 16 -1.31 5.31 1.65
C CYS A 16 -1.68 4.89 0.23
N ASP A 17 -2.74 5.45 -0.33
CA ASP A 17 -3.22 5.11 -1.68
C ASP A 17 -2.17 5.49 -2.74
N ARG A 18 -1.51 6.66 -2.61
CA ARG A 18 -0.38 7.06 -3.47
C ARG A 18 0.83 6.13 -3.32
N GLY A 19 1.18 5.77 -2.08
CA GLY A 19 2.27 4.83 -1.81
C GLY A 19 2.01 3.45 -2.41
N ILE A 20 0.77 2.96 -2.34
CA ILE A 20 0.37 1.68 -2.96
C ILE A 20 0.53 1.75 -4.47
N VAL A 21 0.06 2.82 -5.12
CA VAL A 21 0.26 3.00 -6.57
C VAL A 21 1.75 3.05 -6.92
N ALA A 22 2.56 3.73 -6.11
CA ALA A 22 4.00 3.84 -6.32
C ALA A 22 4.70 2.47 -6.31
N LEU A 23 4.53 1.70 -5.23
CA LEU A 23 5.09 0.36 -5.12
C LEU A 23 4.51 -0.60 -6.15
N ALA A 24 3.22 -0.49 -6.46
CA ALA A 24 2.58 -1.32 -7.47
C ALA A 24 3.21 -1.11 -8.85
N ALA A 25 3.34 0.14 -9.30
CA ALA A 25 3.96 0.42 -10.59
C ALA A 25 5.42 -0.04 -10.64
N GLN A 26 6.19 0.19 -9.56
CA GLN A 26 7.58 -0.27 -9.46
C GLN A 26 7.68 -1.79 -9.54
N THR A 27 6.88 -2.51 -8.75
CA THR A 27 6.90 -3.98 -8.71
C THR A 27 6.42 -4.60 -10.01
N TYR A 28 5.44 -3.99 -10.70
CA TYR A 28 5.05 -4.42 -12.04
C TYR A 28 6.19 -4.28 -13.05
N ARG A 29 6.89 -3.14 -13.06
CA ARG A 29 8.01 -2.88 -14.00
C ARG A 29 9.21 -3.81 -13.79
N THR A 30 9.47 -4.18 -12.54
CA THR A 30 10.66 -4.95 -12.15
C THR A 30 10.40 -6.45 -11.96
N GLY A 31 9.12 -6.85 -11.88
CA GLY A 31 8.74 -8.21 -11.48
C GLY A 31 8.92 -8.50 -9.98
N ALA A 32 9.27 -7.50 -9.18
CA ALA A 32 9.42 -7.63 -7.73
C ALA A 32 8.05 -7.77 -7.02
N THR A 33 8.09 -7.95 -5.71
CA THR A 33 6.90 -8.00 -4.84
C THR A 33 7.11 -7.14 -3.60
N PHE A 34 6.02 -6.78 -2.93
CA PHE A 34 6.06 -5.96 -1.72
C PHE A 34 5.04 -6.41 -0.67
N GLN A 35 5.24 -5.97 0.56
CA GLN A 35 4.37 -6.14 1.73
C GLN A 35 3.93 -4.77 2.23
N ALA A 36 2.93 -4.73 3.12
CA ALA A 36 2.47 -3.47 3.72
C ALA A 36 3.61 -2.67 4.39
N PHE A 37 4.62 -3.34 4.95
CA PHE A 37 5.74 -2.65 5.59
C PHE A 37 6.62 -1.87 4.61
N ASP A 38 6.72 -2.30 3.35
CA ASP A 38 7.48 -1.57 2.33
C ASP A 38 6.90 -0.18 2.06
N LEU A 39 5.62 0.07 2.38
CA LEU A 39 5.00 1.40 2.32
C LEU A 39 5.66 2.36 3.32
N ILE A 40 6.02 1.87 4.50
CA ILE A 40 6.70 2.66 5.53
C ILE A 40 8.11 2.99 5.05
N ASP A 41 8.80 2.02 4.43
CA ASP A 41 10.17 2.20 3.92
C ASP A 41 10.27 3.28 2.83
N ILE A 42 9.19 3.49 2.06
CA ILE A 42 9.12 4.58 1.06
C ILE A 42 8.54 5.90 1.61
N GLY A 43 8.27 5.97 2.92
CA GLY A 43 7.86 7.21 3.60
C GLY A 43 6.36 7.39 3.81
N VAL A 44 5.53 6.36 3.60
CA VAL A 44 4.11 6.45 4.00
C VAL A 44 4.02 6.46 5.53
N PRO A 45 3.32 7.44 6.15
CA PRO A 45 3.17 7.52 7.59
C PRO A 45 2.52 6.26 8.19
N GLU A 46 2.93 5.89 9.40
CA GLU A 46 2.27 4.81 10.11
C GLU A 46 0.84 5.21 10.51
N PRO A 47 -0.16 4.34 10.30
CA PRO A 47 -1.50 4.56 10.82
C PRO A 47 -1.52 4.41 12.34
N ASP A 48 -2.55 4.99 12.98
CA ASP A 48 -2.83 4.80 14.41
C ASP A 48 -3.03 3.32 14.80
N SER A 49 -3.37 2.47 13.81
CA SER A 49 -3.44 1.03 14.00
C SER A 49 -2.88 0.28 12.78
N PRO A 50 -1.98 -0.71 12.99
CA PRO A 50 -1.40 -1.50 11.90
C PRO A 50 -2.46 -2.31 11.12
N ASN A 51 -3.64 -2.54 11.70
CA ASN A 51 -4.73 -3.24 11.03
C ASN A 51 -5.34 -2.43 9.87
N ARG A 52 -5.03 -1.14 9.74
CA ARG A 52 -5.53 -0.28 8.66
C ARG A 52 -4.88 -0.57 7.31
N TRP A 53 -3.68 -1.15 7.28
CA TRP A 53 -2.99 -1.51 6.03
C TRP A 53 -3.76 -2.56 5.22
N GLY A 54 -4.28 -3.59 5.89
CA GLY A 54 -4.97 -4.72 5.25
C GLY A 54 -6.17 -4.28 4.40
N PRO A 55 -7.14 -3.54 4.96
CA PRO A 55 -8.28 -3.02 4.22
C PRO A 55 -7.90 -2.11 3.05
N ARG A 56 -6.85 -1.28 3.18
CA ARG A 56 -6.37 -0.40 2.08
C ARG A 56 -5.82 -1.20 0.91
N LEU A 57 -4.94 -2.15 1.18
CA LEU A 57 -4.39 -3.03 0.13
C LEU A 57 -5.47 -3.91 -0.50
N LEU A 58 -6.46 -4.36 0.28
CA LEU A 58 -7.63 -5.08 -0.26
C LEU A 58 -8.49 -4.18 -1.16
N ALA A 59 -8.69 -2.91 -0.80
CA ALA A 59 -9.40 -1.96 -1.65
C ALA A 59 -8.65 -1.72 -2.96
N ALA A 60 -7.32 -1.53 -2.89
CA ALA A 60 -6.47 -1.41 -4.08
C ALA A 60 -6.49 -2.68 -4.95
N ALA A 61 -6.56 -3.86 -4.34
CA ALA A 61 -6.69 -5.12 -5.07
C ALA A 61 -8.02 -5.24 -5.81
N ARG A 62 -9.13 -4.83 -5.16
CA ARG A 62 -10.46 -4.77 -5.78
C ARG A 62 -10.51 -3.76 -6.93
N ALA A 63 -9.75 -2.66 -6.82
CA ALA A 63 -9.58 -1.68 -7.89
C ALA A 63 -8.62 -2.16 -9.01
N GLY A 64 -7.98 -3.33 -8.86
CA GLY A 64 -7.06 -3.88 -9.85
C GLY A 64 -5.68 -3.23 -9.89
N ILE A 65 -5.29 -2.43 -8.88
CA ILE A 65 -3.97 -1.78 -8.79
C ILE A 65 -2.90 -2.79 -8.37
N VAL A 66 -3.25 -3.71 -7.48
CA VAL A 66 -2.38 -4.79 -6.99
C VAL A 66 -3.09 -6.12 -7.07
N GLU A 67 -2.32 -7.21 -7.01
CA GLU A 67 -2.85 -8.56 -6.85
C GLU A 67 -2.11 -9.29 -5.73
N PRO A 68 -2.81 -10.16 -4.97
CA PRO A 68 -2.16 -11.00 -3.97
C PRO A 68 -1.37 -12.12 -4.66
N VAL A 69 -0.10 -12.28 -4.30
CA VAL A 69 0.77 -13.33 -4.86
C VAL A 69 1.15 -14.41 -3.86
N GLY A 70 0.77 -14.24 -2.59
CA GLY A 70 0.97 -15.24 -1.54
C GLY A 70 1.14 -14.64 -0.16
N TYR A 71 1.78 -15.41 0.72
CA TYR A 71 2.13 -15.02 2.07
C TYR A 71 3.60 -15.35 2.34
N GLY A 72 4.26 -14.52 3.14
CA GLY A 72 5.62 -14.76 3.59
C GLY A 72 5.88 -14.16 4.97
N PRO A 73 7.09 -14.35 5.53
CA PRO A 73 7.45 -13.74 6.81
C PRO A 73 7.38 -12.22 6.70
N SER A 74 6.85 -11.58 7.74
CA SER A 74 6.75 -10.12 7.82
C SER A 74 8.13 -9.47 7.80
N LYS A 75 8.29 -8.44 6.98
CA LYS A 75 9.48 -7.57 7.01
C LYS A 75 9.55 -6.67 8.26
N ARG A 76 8.45 -6.53 9.02
CA ARG A 76 8.41 -5.68 10.22
C ARG A 76 9.33 -6.27 11.31
N PRO A 77 10.32 -5.50 11.84
CA PRO A 77 11.30 -6.01 12.79
C PRO A 77 10.72 -6.63 14.06
N THR A 78 9.60 -6.08 14.55
CA THR A 78 8.99 -6.49 15.82
C THR A 78 8.18 -7.79 15.73
N VAL A 79 7.83 -8.23 14.53
CA VAL A 79 6.97 -9.40 14.28
C VAL A 79 7.48 -10.24 13.11
N ALA A 80 8.80 -10.33 12.92
CA ALA A 80 9.44 -10.97 11.76
C ALA A 80 9.01 -12.44 11.49
N LYS A 81 8.29 -13.07 12.44
CA LYS A 81 7.74 -14.44 12.32
C LYS A 81 6.25 -14.49 11.93
N SER A 82 5.55 -13.37 11.87
CA SER A 82 4.13 -13.34 11.47
C SER A 82 3.98 -13.42 9.95
N ALA A 83 2.96 -14.14 9.48
CA ALA A 83 2.64 -14.20 8.06
C ALA A 83 2.08 -12.84 7.58
N ALA A 84 2.72 -12.25 6.58
CA ALA A 84 2.28 -11.05 5.89
C ALA A 84 1.89 -11.40 4.46
N ARG A 85 0.80 -10.81 3.97
CA ARG A 85 0.39 -10.96 2.58
C ARG A 85 1.37 -10.22 1.67
N ILE A 86 1.77 -10.89 0.59
CA ILE A 86 2.65 -10.36 -0.44
C ILE A 86 1.81 -9.91 -1.63
N TRP A 87 2.16 -8.75 -2.17
CA TRP A 87 1.48 -8.06 -3.26
C TRP A 87 2.42 -7.83 -4.43
N ARG A 88 1.85 -7.80 -5.62
CA ARG A 88 2.50 -7.35 -6.85
C ARG A 88 1.60 -6.32 -7.51
N GLY A 89 2.17 -5.28 -8.09
CA GLY A 89 1.37 -4.34 -8.87
C GLY A 89 0.97 -4.88 -10.24
N THR A 90 -0.01 -4.21 -10.85
CA THR A 90 -0.53 -4.56 -12.16
C THR A 90 -0.19 -3.50 -13.21
N ALA A 91 -0.52 -3.77 -14.48
CA ALA A 91 -0.41 -2.78 -15.55
C ALA A 91 -1.24 -1.52 -15.28
N LEU A 92 -2.35 -1.63 -14.54
CA LEU A 92 -3.19 -0.49 -14.19
C LEU A 92 -2.44 0.47 -13.25
N ALA A 93 -1.64 -0.04 -12.32
CA ALA A 93 -0.84 0.82 -11.44
C ALA A 93 0.12 1.73 -12.21
N VAL A 94 0.77 1.20 -13.25
CA VAL A 94 1.64 1.98 -14.14
C VAL A 94 0.84 3.04 -14.88
N ARG A 95 -0.33 2.69 -15.43
CA ARG A 95 -1.20 3.65 -16.11
C ARG A 95 -1.69 4.76 -15.19
N VAL A 96 -2.03 4.45 -13.95
CA VAL A 96 -2.46 5.44 -12.95
C VAL A 96 -1.31 6.35 -12.55
N MET A 97 -0.10 5.79 -12.36
CA MET A 97 1.10 6.57 -12.06
C MET A 97 1.47 7.51 -13.22
N ASP A 98 1.51 7.00 -14.45
CA ASP A 98 1.95 7.76 -15.62
C ASP A 98 0.86 8.70 -16.15
N GLY A 99 -0.42 8.37 -15.91
CA GLY A 99 -1.59 9.14 -16.33
C GLY A 99 -2.10 10.16 -15.31
N GLY A 100 -1.50 10.23 -14.11
CA GLY A 100 -1.88 11.14 -13.02
C GLY A 100 -1.62 12.64 -13.27
N ALA A 101 -1.32 13.05 -14.51
CA ALA A 101 -1.16 14.44 -14.94
C ALA A 101 -2.24 14.88 -15.96
N ALA A 102 -3.45 14.33 -15.86
CA ALA A 102 -4.59 14.77 -16.66
C ALA A 102 -5.89 14.70 -15.86
N ALA A 103 -6.08 15.67 -14.94
CA ALA A 103 -7.38 16.16 -14.47
C ALA A 103 -7.18 17.52 -13.79
#